data_AF-A0A401YYW1-F1
#
_entry.id   AF-A0A401YYW1-F1
#
_cell.length_a   1.000
_cell.length_b   1.000
_cell.length_c   1.000
_cell.angle_alpha   90.00
_cell.angle_beta   90.00
_cell.angle_gamma   90.00
#
_symmetry.space_group_name_H-M   'P 1'
#
loop_
_entity.id
_entity.type
_entity.pdbx_description
1 polymer ?
#
loop_
_entity_poly.entity_id
_entity_poly.type
_entity_poly.pdbx_seq_one_letter_code
_entity_poly.pdbx_strand_id
1 'polypeptide(L)'
;MFKHAFARARDTAGRAGTLAGAAILTASTLDAQAALYGAPAALGVAALGALTLRPWRESVPAEITVLYMTPATLLLIEAGTFRLIPGTHWGEALFAAIWASATWWVRPSLVAHALADIDPPTTASTKAEQACVALELAATPAERLVAWWAAAVACDGGAAPGTHLEYPEVDGPCDFAAEIVADVRGVPVPDIPLAKLSALTDIPLDLITVGPVPGCGAGRKHLTVGTRRREQDDDIQARWERQVASKAMPGSVITHIRYGSTKHTGEIAS
;
A
#
# COMPACT_ATOMS: atom_id res chain seq x y z
N MET A 1 -9.85 7.61 6.94
CA MET A 1 -9.87 8.62 8.03
C MET A 1 -9.03 8.22 9.25
N PHE A 2 -9.12 6.97 9.76
CA PHE A 2 -8.36 6.51 10.93
C PHE A 2 -6.82 6.58 10.83
N LYS A 3 -6.24 6.32 9.65
CA LYS A 3 -4.77 6.34 9.44
C LYS A 3 -4.12 7.68 9.80
N HIS A 4 -4.75 8.80 9.44
CA HIS A 4 -4.21 10.15 9.70
C HIS A 4 -4.33 10.59 11.17
N ALA A 5 -5.37 10.14 11.87
CA ALA A 5 -5.54 10.45 13.30
C ALA A 5 -4.47 9.72 14.14
N PHE A 6 -4.18 8.47 13.79
CA PHE A 6 -3.19 7.66 14.49
C PHE A 6 -1.75 8.14 14.26
N ALA A 7 -1.41 8.54 13.03
CA ALA A 7 -0.10 9.14 12.72
C ALA A 7 0.14 10.42 13.53
N ARG A 8 -0.87 11.27 13.69
CA ARG A 8 -0.78 12.47 14.53
C ARG A 8 -0.63 12.14 16.02
N ALA A 9 -1.38 11.16 16.52
CA ALA A 9 -1.27 10.72 17.91
C ALA A 9 0.15 10.20 18.22
N ARG A 10 0.76 9.47 17.28
CA ARG A 10 2.12 8.95 17.40
C ARG A 10 3.19 10.05 17.38
N ASP A 11 3.11 11.01 16.46
CA ASP A 11 4.04 12.16 16.43
C ASP A 11 3.93 13.00 17.72
N THR A 12 2.70 13.17 18.22
CA THR A 12 2.45 13.88 19.48
C THR A 12 3.02 13.13 20.68
N ALA A 13 2.86 11.81 20.73
CA ALA A 13 3.42 10.95 21.79
C ALA A 13 4.97 10.96 21.78
N GLY A 14 5.59 10.91 20.59
CA GLY A 14 7.04 11.02 20.45
C GLY A 14 7.58 12.35 20.99
N ARG A 15 6.94 13.47 20.62
CA ARG A 15 7.32 14.80 21.11
C ARG A 15 7.12 14.95 22.61
N ALA A 16 6.00 14.44 23.14
CA ALA A 16 5.74 14.44 24.57
C ALA A 16 6.80 13.63 25.33
N GLY A 17 7.22 12.49 24.77
CA GLY A 17 8.32 11.68 25.32
C GLY A 17 9.66 12.42 25.34
N THR A 18 10.03 13.10 24.25
CA THR A 18 11.27 13.90 24.20
C THR A 18 11.25 15.06 25.18
N LEU A 19 10.13 15.79 25.28
CA LEU A 19 9.97 16.89 26.24
C LEU A 19 10.00 16.40 27.69
N ALA A 20 9.32 15.29 27.99
CA ALA A 20 9.35 14.68 29.31
C ALA A 20 10.77 14.21 29.68
N GLY A 21 11.49 13.57 28.76
CA GLY A 21 12.87 13.15 28.94
C GLY A 21 13.81 14.32 29.21
N ALA A 22 13.72 15.40 28.42
CA ALA A 22 14.51 16.60 28.61
C ALA A 22 14.21 17.31 29.95
N ALA A 23 12.93 17.37 30.34
CA ALA A 23 12.52 17.94 31.62
C ALA A 23 13.07 17.14 32.81
N ILE A 24 13.05 15.80 32.72
CA ILE A 24 13.61 14.92 33.76
C ILE A 24 15.13 15.05 33.85
N LEU A 25 15.82 15.11 32.70
CA LEU A 25 17.27 15.37 32.66
C LEU A 25 17.60 16.73 33.29
N THR A 26 16.86 17.78 32.95
CA THR A 26 17.06 19.10 33.55
C THR A 26 16.81 19.06 35.06
N ALA A 27 15.72 18.43 35.51
CA ALA A 27 15.42 18.27 36.94
C ALA A 27 16.48 17.46 37.68
N SER A 28 17.09 16.46 37.02
CA SER A 28 18.14 15.62 37.61
C SER A 28 19.42 16.40 37.94
N THR A 29 19.67 17.52 37.26
CA THR A 29 20.81 18.40 37.56
C THR A 29 20.63 19.21 38.84
N LEU A 30 19.38 19.38 39.30
CA LEU A 30 19.03 20.11 40.52
C LEU A 30 18.82 19.17 41.71
N ASP A 31 18.29 17.98 41.45
CA ASP A 31 18.02 16.96 42.47
C ASP A 31 18.21 15.54 41.91
N ALA A 32 19.16 14.80 42.48
CA ALA A 32 19.44 13.42 42.10
C ALA A 32 18.26 12.48 42.35
N GLN A 33 17.37 12.79 43.30
CA GLN A 33 16.16 12.00 43.59
C GLN A 33 15.09 12.19 42.51
N ALA A 34 14.96 13.39 41.94
CA ALA A 34 14.06 13.67 40.82
C ALA A 34 14.35 12.76 39.61
N ALA A 35 15.61 12.43 39.36
CA ALA A 35 15.99 11.49 38.31
C ALA A 35 15.57 10.04 38.62
N LEU A 36 15.57 9.64 39.90
CA LEU A 36 15.22 8.28 40.32
C LEU A 36 13.73 7.99 40.09
N TYR A 37 12.89 8.98 40.39
CA TYR A 37 11.44 8.87 40.24
C TYR A 37 10.94 9.27 38.84
N GLY A 38 11.66 10.16 38.14
CA GLY A 38 11.31 10.61 36.80
C GLY A 38 11.70 9.63 35.69
N ALA A 39 12.86 8.97 35.78
CA ALA A 39 13.37 8.09 34.72
C ALA A 39 12.41 6.93 34.35
N PRO A 40 11.74 6.25 35.30
CA PRO A 40 10.75 5.22 34.98
C PRO A 40 9.53 5.78 34.23
N ALA A 41 9.11 7.01 34.53
CA ALA A 41 7.99 7.66 33.85
C ALA A 41 8.35 8.04 32.40
N ALA A 42 9.55 8.58 32.16
CA ALA A 42 10.05 8.83 30.80
C ALA A 42 10.19 7.55 29.98
N LEU A 43 10.72 6.48 30.58
CA LEU A 43 10.76 5.14 29.99
C LEU A 43 9.36 4.63 29.66
N GLY A 44 8.42 4.81 30.59
CA GLY A 44 7.02 4.43 30.40
C GLY A 44 6.41 5.12 29.18
N VAL A 45 6.62 6.43 29.02
CA VAL A 45 6.08 7.20 27.88
C VAL A 45 6.74 6.79 26.56
N ALA A 46 8.07 6.60 26.53
CA ALA A 46 8.78 6.13 25.35
C ALA A 46 8.38 4.69 24.96
N ALA A 47 8.25 3.80 25.96
CA ALA A 47 7.83 2.42 25.77
C ALA A 47 6.36 2.32 25.34
N LEU A 48 5.46 3.16 25.88
CA LEU A 48 4.08 3.28 25.42
C LEU A 48 4.04 3.76 23.96
N GLY A 49 4.83 4.77 23.61
CA GLY A 49 4.99 5.22 22.22
C GLY A 49 5.46 4.10 21.30
N ALA A 50 6.41 3.27 21.74
CA ALA A 50 6.87 2.12 20.99
C ALA A 50 5.88 0.94 20.97
N LEU A 51 5.09 0.76 22.02
CA LEU A 51 4.03 -0.26 22.08
C LEU A 51 2.85 0.10 21.17
N THR A 52 2.60 1.38 20.92
CA THR A 52 1.62 1.80 19.89
C THR A 52 2.05 1.45 18.46
N LEU A 53 3.31 1.00 18.27
CA LEU A 53 3.82 0.46 17.00
C LEU A 53 3.50 -1.03 16.80
N ARG A 54 3.16 -1.71 17.89
CA ARG A 54 2.97 -3.16 17.92
C ARG A 54 1.85 -3.70 16.99
N PRO A 55 0.73 -3.00 16.72
CA PRO A 55 -0.26 -3.51 15.77
C PRO A 55 0.24 -3.57 14.30
N TRP A 56 1.45 -3.11 14.00
CA TRP A 56 2.05 -3.13 12.66
C TRP A 56 3.38 -3.89 12.59
N ARG A 57 3.72 -4.67 13.63
CA ARG A 57 5.04 -5.31 13.78
C ARG A 57 5.38 -6.37 12.72
N GLU A 58 4.39 -6.91 12.01
CA GLU A 58 4.64 -7.98 11.04
C GLU A 58 5.28 -7.46 9.74
N SER A 59 5.36 -6.14 9.53
CA SER A 59 5.83 -5.55 8.27
C SER A 59 6.84 -4.41 8.41
N VAL A 60 7.22 -4.01 9.64
CA VAL A 60 8.15 -2.88 9.84
C VAL A 60 9.58 -3.42 10.00
N PRO A 61 10.53 -3.02 9.12
CA PRO A 61 11.94 -3.39 9.23
C PRO A 61 12.52 -3.07 10.61
N ALA A 62 13.36 -3.96 11.14
CA ALA A 62 13.96 -3.83 12.47
C ALA A 62 14.74 -2.51 12.62
N GLU A 63 15.34 -2.04 11.52
CA GLU A 63 16.11 -0.80 11.40
C GLU A 63 15.27 0.44 11.74
N ILE A 64 14.00 0.47 11.30
CA ILE A 64 13.08 1.58 11.60
C ILE A 64 12.72 1.60 13.08
N THR A 65 12.55 0.41 13.68
CA THR A 65 12.29 0.28 15.12
C THR A 65 13.50 0.74 15.93
N VAL A 66 14.72 0.36 15.52
CA VAL A 66 15.96 0.81 16.16
C VAL A 66 16.11 2.32 16.05
N LEU A 67 15.92 2.90 14.86
CA LEU A 67 16.01 4.35 14.66
C LEU A 67 15.02 5.12 15.54
N TYR A 68 13.81 4.59 15.72
CA TYR A 68 12.78 5.19 16.57
C TYR A 68 13.08 5.09 18.07
N MET A 69 13.70 4.00 18.51
CA MET A 69 14.07 3.76 19.92
C MET A 69 15.37 4.46 20.32
N THR A 70 16.28 4.67 19.37
CA THR A 70 17.64 5.19 19.64
C THR A 70 17.65 6.44 20.53
N PRO A 71 16.84 7.48 20.28
CA PRO A 71 16.89 8.71 21.10
C PRO A 71 16.55 8.47 22.57
N ALA A 72 15.54 7.65 22.85
CA ALA A 72 15.13 7.34 24.21
C ALA A 72 16.16 6.44 24.92
N THR A 73 16.76 5.50 24.19
CA THR A 73 17.75 4.57 24.75
C THR A 73 19.06 5.30 25.06
N LEU A 74 19.48 6.23 24.20
CA LEU A 74 20.70 7.03 24.40
C LEU A 74 20.58 7.92 25.64
N LEU A 75 19.45 8.63 25.80
CA LEU A 75 19.19 9.45 26.98
C LEU A 75 19.14 8.62 28.28
N LEU A 76 18.70 7.36 28.17
CA LEU A 76 18.69 6.45 29.31
C LEU A 76 20.09 6.01 29.74
N ILE A 77 20.90 5.63 28.75
CA ILE A 77 22.30 5.27 28.96
C ILE A 77 23.00 6.46 29.59
N GLU A 78 22.83 7.65 29.01
CA GLU A 78 23.39 8.89 29.52
C GLU A 78 23.02 9.14 30.99
N ALA A 79 21.73 9.12 31.33
CA ALA A 79 21.25 9.29 32.71
C ALA A 79 21.80 8.22 33.68
N GLY A 80 22.02 6.99 33.20
CA GLY A 80 22.61 5.91 33.99
C GLY A 80 24.12 6.05 34.21
N THR A 81 24.86 6.44 33.18
CA THR A 81 26.33 6.53 33.23
C THR A 81 26.80 7.65 34.13
N PHE A 82 26.09 8.79 34.15
CA PHE A 82 26.51 9.97 34.91
C PHE A 82 26.25 9.91 36.41
N ARG A 83 25.37 9.00 36.85
CA ARG A 83 25.20 8.72 38.29
C ARG A 83 26.44 8.11 38.95
N LEU A 84 27.40 7.65 38.16
CA LEU A 84 28.65 7.08 38.65
C LEU A 84 29.69 8.15 38.98
N ILE A 85 29.49 9.42 38.59
CA ILE A 85 30.45 10.51 38.79
C ILE A 85 29.82 11.60 39.67
N PRO A 86 30.28 11.81 40.92
CA PRO A 86 29.77 12.88 41.77
C PRO A 86 30.24 14.26 41.28
N GLY A 87 29.33 15.24 41.16
CA GLY A 87 29.63 16.61 40.76
C GLY A 87 28.45 17.38 40.16
N THR A 88 28.61 18.69 39.97
CA THR A 88 27.65 19.51 39.20
C THR A 88 28.04 19.49 37.74
N HIS A 89 27.18 18.93 36.89
CA HIS A 89 27.54 18.61 35.51
C HIS A 89 26.77 19.50 34.52
N TRP A 90 27.14 20.78 34.46
CA TRP A 90 26.54 21.72 33.50
C TRP A 90 26.70 21.29 32.03
N GLY A 91 27.75 20.51 31.73
CA GLY A 91 27.95 19.91 30.42
C GLY A 91 26.83 18.93 30.03
N GLU A 92 26.20 18.26 31.00
CA GLU A 92 25.11 17.29 30.76
C GLU A 92 23.82 18.00 30.41
N ALA A 93 23.48 19.07 31.14
CA ALA A 93 22.34 19.91 30.79
C ALA A 93 22.48 20.48 29.37
N LEU A 94 23.70 20.93 29.02
CA LEU A 94 23.99 21.46 27.70
C LEU A 94 23.92 20.37 26.62
N PHE A 95 24.49 19.19 26.86
CA PHE A 95 24.43 18.07 25.92
C PHE A 95 22.99 17.59 25.71
N ALA A 96 22.21 17.41 26.79
CA ALA A 96 20.81 17.04 26.72
C ALA A 96 19.98 18.09 25.95
N ALA A 97 20.24 19.38 26.18
CA ALA A 97 19.58 20.46 25.44
C ALA A 97 19.95 20.44 23.94
N ILE A 98 21.23 20.24 23.61
CA ILE A 98 21.69 20.12 22.22
C ILE A 98 21.07 18.88 21.56
N TRP A 99 21.05 17.74 22.25
CA TRP A 99 20.48 16.49 21.75
C TRP A 99 18.98 16.58 21.53
N ALA A 100 18.23 17.16 22.48
CA ALA A 100 16.81 17.43 22.34
C ALA A 100 16.53 18.36 21.16
N SER A 101 17.35 19.40 20.98
CA SER A 101 17.23 20.33 19.85
C SER A 101 17.53 19.64 18.51
N ALA A 102 18.58 18.81 18.46
CA ALA A 102 18.97 18.07 17.27
C ALA A 102 17.90 17.05 16.86
N THR A 103 17.36 16.28 17.83
CA THR A 103 16.28 15.31 17.56
C THR A 103 14.98 16.00 17.14
N TRP A 104 14.67 17.18 17.70
CA TRP A 104 13.55 18.01 17.24
C TRP A 104 13.73 18.53 15.80
N TRP A 105 14.96 18.88 15.43
CA TRP A 105 15.29 19.39 14.10
C TRP A 105 15.32 18.30 13.02
N VAL A 106 15.96 17.16 13.30
CA VAL A 106 16.08 16.02 12.38
C VAL A 106 14.71 15.36 12.10
N ARG A 107 13.77 15.46 13.05
CA ARG A 107 12.44 14.85 12.95
C ARG A 107 12.53 13.38 12.51
N PRO A 108 13.12 12.49 13.33
CA PRO A 108 13.32 11.10 12.98
C PRO A 108 12.02 10.37 12.60
N SER A 109 10.85 10.86 13.04
CA SER A 109 9.55 10.38 12.58
C SER A 109 9.32 10.59 11.07
N LEU A 110 9.69 11.76 10.53
CA LEU A 110 9.57 12.03 9.09
C LEU A 110 10.54 11.19 8.28
N VAL A 111 11.77 11.01 8.77
CA VAL A 111 12.77 10.16 8.12
C VAL A 111 12.31 8.70 8.12
N ALA A 112 11.77 8.21 9.24
CA ALA A 112 11.19 6.88 9.33
C ALA A 112 9.97 6.70 8.40
N HIS A 113 9.14 7.73 8.23
CA HIS A 113 8.05 7.71 7.25
C HIS A 113 8.57 7.66 5.82
N ALA A 114 9.53 8.50 5.46
CA ALA A 114 10.15 8.48 4.14
C ALA A 114 10.82 7.13 3.84
N LEU A 115 11.40 6.47 4.85
CA LEU A 115 11.98 5.13 4.72
C LEU A 115 10.92 4.01 4.67
N ALA A 116 9.78 4.18 5.34
CA ALA A 116 8.68 3.23 5.31
C ALA A 116 7.84 3.32 4.01
N ASP A 117 7.82 4.49 3.37
CA ASP A 117 7.20 4.71 2.05
C ASP A 117 8.12 4.27 0.90
N ILE A 118 9.39 3.96 1.18
CA ILE A 118 10.24 3.23 0.23
C ILE A 118 9.82 1.77 0.34
N ASP A 119 9.01 1.32 -0.62
CA ASP A 119 8.70 -0.10 -0.78
C ASP A 119 10.01 -0.89 -0.71
N PRO A 120 10.15 -1.85 0.24
CA PRO A 120 11.33 -2.68 0.25
C PRO A 120 11.46 -3.35 -1.11
N PRO A 121 12.68 -3.59 -1.63
CA PRO A 121 12.85 -4.37 -2.85
C PRO A 121 12.31 -5.78 -2.58
N THR A 122 11.04 -5.99 -2.89
CA THR A 122 10.34 -7.25 -2.64
C THR A 122 10.93 -8.25 -3.63
N THR A 123 11.74 -9.16 -3.12
CA THR A 123 12.27 -10.25 -3.94
C THR A 123 11.11 -11.06 -4.52
N ALA A 124 11.30 -11.62 -5.73
CA ALA A 124 10.31 -12.45 -6.41
C ALA A 124 9.65 -13.52 -5.51
N SER A 125 10.46 -14.10 -4.61
CA SER A 125 10.03 -15.12 -3.64
C SER A 125 8.98 -14.60 -2.65
N THR A 126 9.15 -13.37 -2.15
CA THR A 126 8.24 -12.78 -1.16
C THR A 126 6.91 -12.37 -1.79
N LYS A 127 6.92 -11.92 -3.05
CA LYS A 127 5.67 -11.61 -3.79
C LYS A 127 4.83 -12.86 -4.03
N ALA A 128 5.46 -13.96 -4.43
CA ALA A 128 4.77 -15.23 -4.66
C ALA A 128 4.13 -15.77 -3.36
N GLU A 129 4.87 -15.74 -2.25
CA GLU A 129 4.40 -16.21 -0.96
C GLU A 129 3.23 -15.37 -0.42
N GLN A 130 3.31 -14.05 -0.52
CA GLN A 130 2.21 -13.14 -0.16
C GLN A 130 0.97 -13.36 -1.02
N ALA A 131 1.13 -13.65 -2.32
CA ALA A 131 0.02 -13.90 -3.22
C ALA A 131 -0.66 -15.26 -2.94
N CYS A 132 0.09 -16.28 -2.54
CA CYS A 132 -0.47 -17.56 -2.06
C CYS A 132 -1.30 -17.38 -0.79
N VAL A 133 -0.81 -16.62 0.19
CA VAL A 133 -1.56 -16.31 1.41
C VAL A 133 -2.81 -15.50 1.08
N ALA A 134 -2.72 -14.50 0.19
CA ALA A 134 -3.87 -13.71 -0.24
C ALA A 134 -4.96 -14.56 -0.90
N LEU A 135 -4.59 -15.60 -1.67
CA LEU A 135 -5.54 -16.53 -2.28
C LEU A 135 -6.33 -17.33 -1.24
N GLU A 136 -5.68 -17.73 -0.14
CA GLU A 136 -6.29 -18.48 0.96
C GLU A 136 -7.27 -17.62 1.79
N LEU A 137 -6.99 -16.32 1.90
CA LEU A 137 -7.81 -15.35 2.63
C LEU A 137 -8.92 -14.70 1.80
N ALA A 138 -8.93 -14.88 0.48
CA ALA A 138 -9.88 -14.20 -0.42
C ALA A 138 -11.32 -14.74 -0.29
N ALA A 139 -12.24 -13.87 0.12
CA ALA A 139 -13.62 -14.23 0.42
C ALA A 139 -14.47 -14.30 -0.85
N THR A 140 -14.25 -13.39 -1.81
CA THR A 140 -15.05 -13.30 -3.04
C THR A 140 -14.34 -13.94 -4.25
N PRO A 141 -15.10 -14.39 -5.28
CA PRO A 141 -14.51 -14.86 -6.54
C PRO A 141 -13.62 -13.80 -7.21
N ALA A 142 -14.02 -12.53 -7.14
CA ALA A 142 -13.26 -11.40 -7.65
C ALA A 142 -11.92 -11.21 -6.93
N GLU A 143 -11.90 -11.28 -5.60
CA GLU A 143 -10.66 -11.22 -4.80
C GLU A 143 -9.75 -12.42 -5.10
N ARG A 144 -10.31 -13.61 -5.29
CA ARG A 144 -9.53 -14.79 -5.69
C ARG A 144 -8.90 -14.62 -7.06
N LEU A 145 -9.61 -14.02 -8.02
CA LEU A 145 -9.07 -13.70 -9.34
C LEU A 145 -7.90 -12.72 -9.26
N VAL A 146 -8.04 -11.66 -8.46
CA VAL A 146 -6.97 -10.67 -8.24
C VAL A 146 -5.75 -11.31 -7.59
N ALA A 147 -5.95 -12.12 -6.54
CA ALA A 147 -4.88 -12.82 -5.84
C ALA A 147 -4.17 -13.84 -6.78
N TRP A 148 -4.93 -14.59 -7.57
CA TRP A 148 -4.39 -15.50 -8.56
C TRP A 148 -3.58 -14.77 -9.64
N TRP A 149 -4.07 -13.63 -10.15
CA TRP A 149 -3.34 -12.83 -11.13
C TRP A 149 -1.99 -12.38 -10.55
N ALA A 150 -1.98 -11.88 -9.32
CA ALA A 150 -0.76 -11.48 -8.63
C ALA A 150 0.24 -12.65 -8.48
N ALA A 151 -0.26 -13.84 -8.14
CA ALA A 151 0.58 -15.03 -7.91
C ALA A 151 1.14 -15.63 -9.20
N ALA A 152 0.32 -15.79 -10.23
CA ALA A 152 0.62 -16.62 -11.40
C ALA A 152 0.97 -15.81 -12.66
N VAL A 153 0.42 -14.60 -12.79
CA VAL A 153 0.50 -13.83 -14.04
C VAL A 153 1.42 -12.62 -13.91
N ALA A 154 1.29 -11.87 -12.81
CA ALA A 154 2.04 -10.65 -12.55
C ALA A 154 3.38 -10.85 -11.83
N CYS A 155 3.69 -12.09 -11.44
CA CYS A 155 4.96 -12.45 -10.83
C CYS A 155 6.14 -12.30 -11.81
N ASP A 156 7.36 -12.26 -11.26
CA ASP A 156 8.57 -12.17 -12.06
C ASP A 156 8.71 -13.42 -12.94
N GLY A 157 8.80 -13.22 -14.26
CA GLY A 157 8.77 -14.31 -15.24
C GLY A 157 7.37 -14.80 -15.59
N GLY A 158 6.30 -14.17 -15.08
CA GLY A 158 4.89 -14.39 -15.42
C GLY A 158 4.53 -13.93 -16.85
N ALA A 159 3.24 -13.91 -17.19
CA ALA A 159 2.80 -13.46 -18.51
C ALA A 159 2.61 -11.93 -18.60
N ALA A 160 2.42 -11.24 -17.47
CA ALA A 160 2.22 -9.80 -17.41
C ALA A 160 2.92 -9.20 -16.16
N PRO A 161 4.25 -9.26 -16.05
CA PRO A 161 4.96 -8.81 -14.86
C PRO A 161 4.73 -7.32 -14.60
N GLY A 162 4.60 -6.94 -13.32
CA GLY A 162 4.39 -5.55 -12.89
C GLY A 162 3.00 -4.99 -13.24
N THR A 163 1.98 -5.85 -13.21
CA THR A 163 0.59 -5.46 -13.45
C THR A 163 -0.33 -5.95 -12.35
N HIS A 164 -1.47 -5.29 -12.17
CA HIS A 164 -2.56 -5.76 -11.33
C HIS A 164 -3.91 -5.65 -12.05
N LEU A 165 -4.93 -6.29 -11.50
CA LEU A 165 -6.30 -6.21 -12.00
C LEU A 165 -7.10 -5.18 -11.22
N GLU A 166 -7.80 -4.30 -11.94
CA GLU A 166 -8.84 -3.42 -11.44
C GLU A 166 -10.21 -3.86 -11.99
N TYR A 167 -11.27 -3.55 -11.23
CA TYR A 167 -12.67 -3.83 -11.59
C TYR A 167 -12.93 -5.29 -12.05
N PRO A 168 -12.53 -6.31 -11.26
CA PRO A 168 -12.82 -7.70 -11.59
C PRO A 168 -14.34 -7.97 -11.54
N GLU A 169 -14.90 -8.35 -12.67
CA GLU A 169 -16.25 -8.88 -12.82
C GLU A 169 -16.14 -10.39 -13.06
N VAL A 170 -16.70 -11.20 -12.16
CA VAL A 170 -16.66 -12.67 -12.24
C VAL A 170 -18.09 -13.20 -12.25
N ASP A 171 -18.47 -13.80 -13.37
CA ASP A 171 -19.83 -14.34 -13.57
C ASP A 171 -19.85 -15.86 -13.52
N GLY A 172 -18.71 -16.50 -13.77
CA GLY A 172 -18.56 -17.94 -13.76
C GLY A 172 -17.11 -18.37 -13.56
N PRO A 173 -16.86 -19.68 -13.47
CA PRO A 173 -15.51 -20.22 -13.30
C PRO A 173 -14.59 -19.94 -14.51
N CYS A 174 -15.16 -19.78 -15.70
CA CYS A 174 -14.43 -19.48 -16.94
C CYS A 174 -14.89 -18.19 -17.64
N ASP A 175 -15.72 -17.39 -16.95
CA ASP A 175 -16.29 -16.14 -17.48
C ASP A 175 -15.98 -14.99 -16.53
N PHE A 176 -15.06 -14.12 -16.94
CA PHE A 176 -14.69 -12.94 -16.19
C PHE A 176 -14.15 -11.81 -17.08
N ALA A 177 -14.24 -10.59 -16.58
CA ALA A 177 -13.66 -9.40 -17.19
C ALA A 177 -12.92 -8.57 -16.15
N ALA A 178 -11.84 -7.90 -16.56
CA ALA A 178 -11.07 -7.02 -15.68
C ALA A 178 -10.27 -5.99 -16.50
N GLU A 179 -9.84 -4.91 -15.86
CA GLU A 179 -8.84 -4.00 -16.42
C GLU A 179 -7.46 -4.34 -15.88
N ILE A 180 -6.51 -4.63 -16.77
CA ILE A 180 -5.10 -4.82 -16.43
C ILE A 180 -4.44 -3.44 -16.40
N VAL A 181 -3.82 -3.11 -15.28
CA VAL A 181 -3.17 -1.82 -15.04
C VAL A 181 -1.70 -2.03 -14.69
N ALA A 182 -0.82 -1.20 -15.25
CA ALA A 182 0.60 -1.21 -14.88
C ALA A 182 0.80 -0.63 -13.47
N ASP A 183 1.64 -1.28 -12.65
CA ASP A 183 1.90 -0.84 -11.27
C ASP A 183 2.62 0.52 -11.23
N VAL A 184 3.47 0.79 -12.22
CA VAL A 184 4.24 2.04 -12.31
C VAL A 184 3.59 2.99 -13.31
N ARG A 185 3.23 4.18 -12.82
CA ARG A 185 2.64 5.23 -13.66
C ARG A 185 3.60 5.62 -14.79
N GLY A 186 3.07 5.65 -16.02
CA GLY A 186 3.82 6.02 -17.22
C GLY A 186 4.51 4.84 -17.90
N VAL A 187 4.46 3.63 -17.33
CA VAL A 187 4.93 2.40 -17.96
C VAL A 187 3.76 1.75 -18.72
N PRO A 188 3.94 1.34 -19.99
CA PRO A 188 2.90 0.63 -20.72
C PRO A 188 2.71 -0.78 -20.15
N VAL A 189 1.48 -1.30 -20.24
CA VAL A 189 1.20 -2.70 -19.92
C VAL A 189 1.95 -3.58 -20.91
N PRO A 190 2.72 -4.58 -20.46
CA PRO A 190 3.47 -5.46 -21.34
C PRO A 190 2.55 -6.19 -22.33
N ASP A 191 3.13 -6.69 -23.42
CA ASP A 191 2.39 -7.57 -24.32
C ASP A 191 2.25 -8.94 -23.67
N ILE A 192 0.98 -9.33 -23.46
CA ILE A 192 0.62 -10.54 -22.73
C ILE A 192 0.52 -11.68 -23.74
N PRO A 193 1.41 -12.69 -23.69
CA PRO A 193 1.32 -13.82 -24.60
C PRO A 193 0.08 -14.66 -24.28
N LEU A 194 -0.95 -14.57 -25.13
CA LEU A 194 -2.22 -15.27 -24.94
C LEU A 194 -2.03 -16.79 -24.79
N ALA A 195 -1.06 -17.39 -25.49
CA ALA A 195 -0.70 -18.80 -25.34
C ALA A 195 -0.30 -19.18 -23.90
N LYS A 196 0.45 -18.30 -23.24
CA LYS A 196 0.87 -18.52 -21.86
C LYS A 196 -0.31 -18.33 -20.90
N LEU A 197 -1.15 -17.33 -21.15
CA LEU A 197 -2.34 -17.09 -20.34
C LEU A 197 -3.34 -18.26 -20.45
N SER A 198 -3.58 -18.73 -21.68
CA SER A 198 -4.40 -19.92 -21.98
C SER A 198 -3.88 -21.17 -21.26
N ALA A 199 -2.57 -21.41 -21.29
CA ALA A 199 -1.95 -22.53 -20.59
C ALA A 199 -2.07 -22.43 -19.05
N LEU A 200 -2.12 -21.21 -18.49
CA LEU A 200 -2.28 -20.98 -17.05
C LEU A 200 -3.73 -21.15 -16.59
N THR A 201 -4.70 -20.75 -17.41
CA THR A 201 -6.12 -20.80 -17.06
C THR A 201 -6.83 -22.06 -17.52
N ASP A 202 -6.20 -22.86 -18.39
CA ASP A 202 -6.84 -23.97 -19.11
C ASP A 202 -8.08 -23.52 -19.91
N ILE A 203 -7.99 -22.34 -20.53
CA ILE A 203 -9.07 -21.74 -21.33
C ILE A 203 -8.62 -21.61 -22.79
N PRO A 204 -9.45 -22.00 -23.77
CA PRO A 204 -9.16 -21.83 -25.20
C PRO A 204 -8.79 -20.39 -25.59
N LEU A 205 -7.84 -20.26 -26.52
CA LEU A 205 -7.32 -18.95 -26.96
C LEU A 205 -8.38 -18.04 -27.58
N ASP A 206 -9.38 -18.60 -28.25
CA ASP A 206 -10.48 -17.88 -28.88
C ASP A 206 -11.45 -17.26 -27.87
N LEU A 207 -11.40 -17.69 -26.61
CA LEU A 207 -12.19 -17.13 -25.51
C LEU A 207 -11.43 -16.08 -24.70
N ILE A 208 -10.15 -15.83 -24.98
CA ILE A 208 -9.33 -14.86 -24.25
C ILE A 208 -9.07 -13.66 -25.16
N THR A 209 -9.58 -12.50 -24.76
CA THR A 209 -9.36 -11.24 -25.48
C THR A 209 -8.65 -10.24 -24.58
N VAL A 210 -7.53 -9.70 -25.05
CA VAL A 210 -6.83 -8.57 -24.42
C VAL A 210 -6.81 -7.41 -25.41
N GLY A 211 -7.38 -6.27 -25.02
CA GLY A 211 -7.52 -5.11 -25.91
C GLY A 211 -7.26 -3.77 -25.21
N PRO A 212 -7.15 -2.66 -25.96
CA PRO A 212 -7.01 -1.34 -25.37
C PRO A 212 -8.31 -0.88 -24.68
N VAL A 213 -8.17 -0.12 -23.59
CA VAL A 213 -9.32 0.55 -22.94
C VAL A 213 -9.57 1.89 -23.64
N PRO A 214 -10.78 2.15 -24.20
CA PRO A 214 -11.10 3.41 -24.85
C PRO A 214 -10.89 4.62 -23.92
N GLY A 215 -10.24 5.67 -24.43
CA GLY A 215 -9.97 6.90 -23.66
C GLY A 215 -8.88 6.77 -22.59
N CYS A 216 -8.15 5.65 -22.55
CA CYS A 216 -7.00 5.45 -21.67
C CYS A 216 -5.71 5.25 -22.49
N GLY A 217 -4.57 5.59 -21.88
CA GLY A 217 -3.26 5.33 -22.48
C GLY A 217 -2.85 3.86 -22.39
N ALA A 218 -1.67 3.54 -22.94
CA ALA A 218 -1.12 2.17 -22.97
C ALA A 218 -0.83 1.55 -21.59
N GLY A 219 -0.96 2.31 -20.50
CA GLY A 219 -0.90 1.82 -19.13
C GLY A 219 -2.13 1.02 -18.68
N ARG A 220 -3.13 0.84 -19.56
CA ARG A 220 -4.32 0.01 -19.30
C ARG A 220 -4.67 -0.88 -20.50
N LYS A 221 -5.05 -2.13 -20.22
CA LYS A 221 -5.63 -3.06 -21.20
C LYS A 221 -6.87 -3.72 -20.59
N HIS A 222 -7.91 -3.93 -21.38
CA HIS A 222 -9.10 -4.67 -20.97
C HIS A 222 -8.87 -6.16 -21.23
N LEU A 223 -9.09 -6.99 -20.22
CA LEU A 223 -9.09 -8.45 -20.29
C LEU A 223 -10.53 -8.94 -20.26
N THR A 224 -10.89 -9.76 -21.23
CA THR A 224 -12.15 -10.49 -21.22
C THR A 224 -11.86 -11.96 -21.46
N VAL A 225 -12.44 -12.82 -20.63
CA VAL A 225 -12.31 -14.27 -20.71
C VAL A 225 -13.71 -14.87 -20.70
N GLY A 226 -13.98 -15.75 -21.68
CA GLY A 226 -15.25 -16.48 -21.78
C GLY A 226 -16.21 -15.96 -22.86
N THR A 227 -17.47 -16.40 -22.83
CA THR A 227 -18.45 -16.16 -23.92
C THR A 227 -19.29 -14.90 -23.73
N ARG A 228 -19.33 -14.32 -22.52
CA ARG A 228 -20.19 -13.17 -22.18
C ARG A 228 -20.12 -12.02 -23.17
N ARG A 229 -18.92 -11.66 -23.63
CA ARG A 229 -18.76 -10.55 -24.59
C ARG A 229 -19.43 -10.84 -25.93
N ARG A 230 -19.30 -12.09 -26.39
CA ARG A 230 -19.91 -12.56 -27.64
C ARG A 230 -21.42 -12.56 -27.53
N GLU A 231 -21.96 -13.08 -26.42
CA GLU A 231 -23.40 -13.11 -26.15
C GLU A 231 -23.99 -11.70 -26.00
N GLN A 232 -23.27 -10.77 -25.38
CA GLN A 232 -23.70 -9.39 -25.22
C GLN A 232 -23.70 -8.62 -26.56
N ASP A 233 -22.67 -8.83 -27.40
CA ASP A 233 -22.62 -8.29 -28.76
C ASP A 233 -23.79 -8.82 -29.61
N ASP A 234 -24.04 -10.13 -29.56
CA ASP A 234 -25.12 -10.81 -30.28
C ASP A 234 -26.51 -10.30 -29.83
N ASP A 235 -26.71 -10.09 -28.52
CA ASP A 235 -27.97 -9.58 -27.98
C ASP A 235 -28.21 -8.10 -28.35
N ILE A 236 -27.18 -7.26 -28.33
CA ILE A 236 -27.32 -5.86 -28.78
C ILE A 236 -27.64 -5.80 -30.27
N GLN A 237 -26.98 -6.61 -31.09
CA GLN A 237 -27.28 -6.70 -32.52
C GLN A 237 -28.74 -7.17 -32.72
N ALA A 238 -29.14 -8.25 -32.07
CA ALA A 238 -30.50 -8.78 -32.18
C ALA A 238 -31.57 -7.79 -31.66
N ARG A 239 -31.25 -6.97 -30.66
CA ARG A 239 -32.14 -5.90 -30.17
C ARG A 239 -32.21 -4.74 -31.16
N TRP A 240 -31.09 -4.30 -31.71
CA TRP A 240 -31.06 -3.23 -32.69
C TRP A 240 -31.80 -3.61 -33.97
N GLU A 241 -31.60 -4.82 -34.49
CA GLU A 241 -32.31 -5.31 -35.68
C GLU A 241 -33.83 -5.33 -35.47
N ARG A 242 -34.29 -5.83 -34.32
CA ARG A 242 -35.71 -5.88 -33.98
C ARG A 242 -36.32 -4.49 -33.77
N GLN A 243 -35.64 -3.60 -33.05
CA GLN A 243 -36.24 -2.37 -32.52
C GLN A 243 -35.94 -1.12 -33.34
N VAL A 244 -34.75 -1.01 -33.91
CA VAL A 244 -34.26 0.21 -34.57
C VAL A 244 -34.24 0.04 -36.08
N ALA A 245 -33.62 -1.03 -36.59
CA ALA A 245 -33.47 -1.25 -38.03
C ALA A 245 -34.83 -1.35 -38.74
N SER A 246 -35.77 -2.11 -38.16
CA SER A 246 -37.10 -2.31 -38.74
C SER A 246 -37.93 -1.04 -38.88
N LYS A 247 -37.71 -0.04 -38.01
CA LYS A 247 -38.53 1.18 -37.94
C LYS A 247 -37.84 2.42 -38.51
N ALA A 248 -36.55 2.57 -38.30
CA ALA A 248 -35.81 3.79 -38.61
C ALA A 248 -34.90 3.65 -39.84
N MET A 249 -34.35 2.46 -40.10
CA MET A 249 -33.35 2.24 -41.17
C MET A 249 -33.44 0.83 -41.77
N PRO A 250 -34.48 0.53 -42.58
CA PRO A 250 -34.68 -0.80 -43.16
C PRO A 250 -33.51 -1.18 -44.09
N GLY A 251 -32.97 -2.39 -43.92
CA GLY A 251 -31.88 -2.91 -44.76
C GLY A 251 -30.47 -2.50 -44.33
N SER A 252 -30.32 -1.78 -43.22
CA SER A 252 -29.00 -1.52 -42.62
C SER A 252 -28.59 -2.68 -41.70
N VAL A 253 -27.29 -3.00 -41.68
CA VAL A 253 -26.68 -4.04 -40.84
C VAL A 253 -25.60 -3.40 -39.99
N ILE A 254 -25.53 -3.76 -38.70
CA ILE A 254 -24.43 -3.35 -37.84
C ILE A 254 -23.16 -4.08 -38.29
N THR A 255 -22.16 -3.32 -38.72
CA THR A 255 -20.83 -3.86 -39.03
C THR A 255 -19.87 -3.80 -37.85
N HIS A 256 -20.09 -2.88 -36.90
CA HIS A 256 -19.27 -2.73 -35.70
C HIS A 256 -20.04 -2.03 -34.57
N ILE A 257 -20.03 -2.62 -33.36
CA ILE A 257 -20.51 -1.98 -32.12
C ILE A 257 -19.32 -1.35 -31.39
N ARG A 258 -19.41 -0.06 -31.05
CA ARG A 258 -18.37 0.66 -30.28
C ARG A 258 -18.93 1.01 -28.90
N TYR A 259 -18.43 0.35 -27.86
CA TYR A 259 -18.83 0.64 -26.49
C TYR A 259 -18.17 1.92 -25.99
N GLY A 260 -18.99 2.91 -25.63
CA GLY A 260 -18.54 4.08 -24.88
C GLY A 260 -18.30 3.68 -23.43
N SER A 261 -17.11 3.94 -22.91
CA SER A 261 -16.84 3.82 -21.47
C SER A 261 -17.59 4.94 -20.75
N THR A 262 -18.62 4.60 -19.97
CA THR A 262 -19.22 5.53 -19.00
C THR A 262 -18.29 5.62 -17.79
N LYS A 263 -17.17 6.34 -17.92
CA LYS A 263 -16.52 6.92 -16.74
C LYS A 263 -17.51 7.91 -16.14
N HIS A 264 -18.20 7.50 -15.08
CA HIS A 264 -18.94 8.43 -14.23
C HIS A 264 -17.90 9.23 -13.44
N THR A 265 -17.32 10.24 -14.09
CA THR A 265 -16.52 11.25 -13.42
C THR A 265 -17.50 12.11 -12.63
N GLY A 266 -17.79 11.68 -11.41
CA GLY A 266 -18.40 12.54 -10.41
C GLY A 266 -17.38 13.58 -9.99
N GLU A 267 -17.32 14.71 -10.69
CA GLU A 267 -16.79 15.95 -10.14
C GLU A 267 -17.67 17.16 -10.50
N ILE A 268 -18.31 17.66 -9.44
CA ILE A 268 -18.42 19.06 -9.02
C ILE A 268 -19.25 20.02 -9.89
N ALA A 269 -20.46 20.31 -9.39
CA ALA A 269 -20.99 21.66 -9.24
C ALA A 269 -21.62 21.69 -7.84
N SER A 270 -21.36 22.61 -6.92
CA SER A 270 -20.75 23.95 -6.92
C SER A 270 -20.40 24.28 -5.46
#